data_AF-A0A7S2MCJ6-F1
#
_entry.id   AF-A0A7S2MCJ6-F1
#
_cell.length_a   1.000
_cell.length_b   1.000
_cell.length_c   1.000
_cell.angle_alpha   90.00
_cell.angle_beta   90.00
_cell.angle_gamma   90.00
#
_symmetry.space_group_name_H-M   'P 1'
#
loop_
_entity.id
_entity.type
_entity.pdbx_description
1 polymer ?
#
loop_
_entity_poly.entity_id
_entity_poly.type
_entity_poly.pdbx_seq_one_letter_code
_entity_poly.pdbx_strand_id
1 'polypeptide(L)'
;PTLDENIISIYENLDCSDSCVISDVSDSADDEDYNDVLTYSFSSATMTSYGSIFEIDSTSGELTTVESLNYEEKSSYSLQIMVTDYKGLSSTASWVVKVADLNEAPVARNQTYYVSE
;
A
#
# COMPACT_ATOMS: atom_id res chain seq x y z
N PRO A 1 -2.27 -19.30 10.35
CA PRO A 1 -2.90 -18.09 9.76
C PRO A 1 -3.25 -18.20 8.27
N THR A 2 -4.36 -17.57 7.88
CA THR A 2 -4.78 -17.30 6.49
C THR A 2 -4.84 -15.80 6.23
N LEU A 3 -4.70 -15.41 4.97
CA LEU A 3 -4.80 -14.01 4.54
C LEU A 3 -5.45 -13.99 3.16
N ASP A 4 -6.52 -13.21 3.02
CA ASP A 4 -7.22 -13.06 1.76
C ASP A 4 -6.60 -11.96 0.88
N GLU A 5 -6.78 -12.11 -0.43
CA GLU A 5 -6.45 -11.06 -1.39
C GLU A 5 -7.47 -9.92 -1.31
N ASN A 6 -7.01 -8.68 -1.51
CA ASN A 6 -7.88 -7.52 -1.43
C ASN A 6 -7.55 -6.44 -2.47
N ILE A 7 -8.54 -5.62 -2.82
CA ILE A 7 -8.39 -4.46 -3.68
C ILE A 7 -8.94 -3.25 -2.93
N ILE A 8 -8.04 -2.34 -2.57
CA ILE A 8 -8.36 -1.11 -1.85
C ILE A 8 -8.20 0.09 -2.76
N SER A 9 -8.91 1.18 -2.47
CA SER A 9 -8.85 2.41 -3.26
C SER A 9 -8.66 3.60 -2.33
N ILE A 10 -7.72 4.46 -2.69
CA ILE A 10 -7.39 5.68 -1.98
C ILE A 10 -7.37 6.84 -2.97
N TYR A 11 -7.91 7.99 -2.59
CA TYR A 11 -7.88 9.17 -3.44
C TYR A 11 -6.45 9.71 -3.58
N GLU A 12 -6.13 10.25 -4.76
CA GLU A 12 -4.86 10.95 -4.95
C GLU A 12 -4.80 12.27 -4.17
N ASN A 13 -3.60 12.85 -4.09
CA ASN A 13 -3.34 14.19 -3.53
C ASN A 13 -3.83 14.37 -2.09
N LEU A 14 -4.03 13.26 -1.36
CA LEU A 14 -4.24 13.28 0.08
C LEU A 14 -2.97 13.81 0.76
N ASP A 15 -3.16 14.74 1.69
CA ASP A 15 -2.06 15.27 2.50
C ASP A 15 -1.67 14.24 3.56
N CYS A 16 -0.72 13.38 3.19
CA CYS A 16 -0.21 12.28 4.03
C CYS A 16 1.13 12.64 4.69
N SER A 17 1.36 13.93 4.96
CA SER A 17 2.60 14.47 5.53
C SER A 17 3.03 13.83 6.86
N ASP A 18 2.09 13.26 7.63
CA ASP A 18 2.34 12.52 8.87
C ASP A 18 1.94 11.02 8.81
N SER A 19 1.57 10.50 7.62
CA SER A 19 0.96 9.17 7.34
C SER A 19 -0.57 9.18 7.17
N CYS A 20 -1.06 8.48 6.14
CA CYS A 20 -2.48 8.20 5.90
C CYS A 20 -2.77 6.71 6.03
N VAL A 21 -3.78 6.35 6.83
CA VAL A 21 -4.30 4.98 6.89
C VAL A 21 -5.08 4.66 5.61
N ILE A 22 -4.71 3.54 4.97
CA ILE A 22 -5.35 3.05 3.74
C ILE A 22 -6.37 1.96 4.09
N SER A 23 -5.98 1.01 4.93
CA SER A 23 -6.81 -0.13 5.32
C SER A 23 -6.19 -0.82 6.54
N ASP A 24 -6.99 -1.66 7.19
CA ASP A 24 -6.49 -2.63 8.17
C ASP A 24 -6.35 -4.00 7.50
N VAL A 25 -5.15 -4.60 7.56
CA VAL A 25 -4.88 -5.94 7.01
C VAL A 25 -5.42 -7.02 7.95
N SER A 26 -5.52 -6.73 9.25
CA SER A 26 -6.03 -7.69 10.23
C SER A 26 -7.47 -8.11 9.93
N ASP A 27 -8.29 -7.23 9.35
CA ASP A 27 -9.67 -7.51 8.91
C ASP A 27 -9.77 -8.62 7.84
N SER A 28 -8.68 -8.92 7.13
CA SER A 28 -8.63 -9.98 6.10
C SER A 28 -7.72 -11.15 6.49
N ALA A 29 -7.22 -11.16 7.72
CA ALA A 29 -6.41 -12.24 8.26
C ALA A 29 -7.23 -13.02 9.29
N ASP A 30 -7.09 -14.34 9.25
CA ASP A 30 -7.78 -15.23 10.19
C ASP A 30 -6.82 -16.31 10.70
N ASP A 31 -7.06 -16.83 11.90
CA ASP A 31 -6.31 -17.94 12.46
C ASP A 31 -7.25 -18.87 13.23
N GLU A 32 -7.12 -20.18 12.99
CA GLU A 32 -7.91 -21.20 13.69
C GLU A 32 -7.52 -21.29 15.18
N ASP A 33 -6.28 -20.92 15.53
CA ASP A 33 -5.78 -20.85 16.90
C ASP A 33 -6.21 -19.54 17.57
N TYR A 34 -7.22 -19.62 18.45
CA TYR A 34 -7.77 -18.46 19.16
C TYR A 34 -6.73 -17.78 20.07
N ASN A 35 -6.67 -16.43 20.02
CA ASN A 35 -5.72 -15.55 20.74
C ASN A 35 -4.26 -15.61 20.28
N ASP A 36 -3.97 -16.12 19.09
CA ASP A 36 -2.64 -16.01 18.53
C ASP A 36 -2.33 -14.58 18.12
N VAL A 37 -1.10 -14.15 18.45
CA VAL A 37 -0.58 -12.86 18.02
C VAL A 37 -0.09 -13.02 16.59
N LEU A 38 -0.79 -12.38 15.66
CA LEU A 38 -0.39 -12.31 14.26
C LEU A 38 0.58 -11.14 14.06
N THR A 39 1.56 -11.37 13.20
CA THR A 39 2.50 -10.33 12.77
C THR A 39 2.41 -10.11 11.28
N TYR A 40 2.42 -8.84 10.88
CA TYR A 40 2.21 -8.42 9.49
C TYR A 40 3.48 -7.80 8.92
N SER A 41 3.77 -8.09 7.65
CA SER A 41 4.96 -7.56 6.98
C SER A 41 4.81 -7.58 5.46
N PHE A 42 5.60 -6.78 4.76
CA PHE A 42 5.72 -6.89 3.31
C PHE A 42 6.75 -7.94 2.92
N SER A 43 6.54 -8.55 1.75
CA SER A 43 7.60 -9.35 1.13
C SER A 43 8.78 -8.48 0.71
N SER A 44 9.94 -9.12 0.53
CA SER A 44 11.16 -8.43 0.10
C SER A 44 11.01 -7.68 -1.24
N ALA A 45 10.17 -8.21 -2.14
CA ALA A 45 9.90 -7.58 -3.44
C ALA A 45 9.10 -6.27 -3.28
N THR A 46 8.07 -6.29 -2.44
CA THR A 46 7.26 -5.12 -2.13
C THR A 46 8.07 -4.09 -1.35
N MET A 47 8.88 -4.52 -0.38
CA MET A 47 9.77 -3.62 0.36
C MET A 47 10.78 -2.92 -0.56
N THR A 48 11.35 -3.65 -1.53
CA THR A 48 12.30 -3.08 -2.49
C THR A 48 11.63 -2.09 -3.45
N SER A 49 10.39 -2.34 -3.84
CA SER A 49 9.69 -1.53 -4.84
C SER A 49 8.97 -0.33 -4.24
N TYR A 50 8.42 -0.49 -3.03
CA TYR A 50 7.44 0.42 -2.45
C TYR A 50 7.64 0.68 -0.94
N GLY A 51 8.74 0.22 -0.34
CA GLY A 51 9.01 0.41 1.09
C GLY A 51 9.25 1.86 1.52
N SER A 52 9.38 2.80 0.57
CA SER A 52 9.39 4.24 0.84
C SER A 52 8.01 4.90 0.72
N ILE A 53 7.01 4.16 0.25
CA ILE A 53 5.66 4.65 -0.10
C ILE A 53 4.63 4.14 0.91
N PHE A 54 4.73 2.85 1.23
CA PHE A 54 3.79 2.14 2.10
C PHE A 54 4.51 1.57 3.31
N GLU A 55 3.83 1.65 4.44
CA GLU A 55 4.23 1.04 5.70
C GLU A 55 3.10 0.16 6.22
N ILE A 56 3.46 -0.87 6.98
CA ILE A 56 2.48 -1.71 7.67
C ILE A 56 2.92 -1.87 9.11
N ASP A 57 2.03 -1.55 10.05
CA ASP A 57 2.30 -1.79 11.45
C ASP A 57 2.26 -3.30 11.72
N SER A 58 3.39 -3.83 12.19
CA SER A 58 3.56 -5.27 12.35
C SER A 58 2.63 -5.92 13.37
N THR A 59 2.01 -5.14 14.25
CA THR A 59 1.20 -5.65 15.37
C THR A 59 -0.29 -5.43 15.20
N SER A 60 -0.70 -4.28 14.67
CA SER A 60 -2.10 -3.94 14.40
C SER A 60 -2.53 -4.37 13.00
N GLY A 61 -1.61 -4.48 12.04
CA GLY A 61 -1.95 -4.72 10.64
C GLY A 61 -2.38 -3.45 9.89
N GLU A 62 -2.25 -2.27 10.51
CA GLU A 62 -2.59 -1.00 9.87
C GLU A 62 -1.66 -0.74 8.69
N LEU A 63 -2.23 -0.68 7.48
CA LEU A 63 -1.54 -0.36 6.23
C LEU A 63 -1.68 1.14 5.98
N THR A 64 -0.53 1.81 5.89
CA THR A 64 -0.46 3.26 5.70
C THR A 64 0.37 3.65 4.48
N THR A 65 0.23 4.89 4.05
CA THR A 65 1.14 5.54 3.09
C THR A 65 1.74 6.80 3.69
N VAL A 66 3.03 7.03 3.42
CA VAL A 66 3.82 8.15 3.96
C VAL A 66 4.03 9.28 2.94
N GLU A 67 3.46 9.14 1.74
CA GLU A 67 3.51 10.17 0.70
C GLU A 67 2.17 10.34 0.00
N SER A 68 1.98 11.50 -0.64
CA SER A 68 0.81 11.76 -1.46
C SER A 68 0.90 10.98 -2.76
N LEU A 69 -0.07 10.10 -3.01
CA LEU A 69 -0.15 9.35 -4.26
C LEU A 69 -0.69 10.26 -5.37
N ASN A 70 -0.20 10.08 -6.60
CA ASN A 70 -0.66 10.80 -7.79
C ASN A 70 -1.10 9.80 -8.87
N TYR A 71 -2.32 9.98 -9.39
CA TYR A 71 -2.92 9.06 -10.34
C TYR A 71 -2.20 9.08 -11.71
N GLU A 72 -1.79 10.26 -12.20
CA GLU A 72 -1.10 10.43 -13.48
C GLU A 72 0.29 9.78 -13.50
N GLU A 73 0.96 9.74 -12.35
CA GLU A 73 2.24 9.07 -12.19
C GLU A 73 2.06 7.56 -12.09
N LYS A 74 1.16 7.11 -11.21
CA LYS A 74 0.89 5.69 -11.00
C LYS A 74 -0.50 5.42 -10.42
N SER A 75 -1.33 4.78 -11.22
CA SER A 75 -2.73 4.49 -10.86
C SER A 75 -2.93 3.25 -9.99
N SER A 76 -1.92 2.39 -9.82
CA SER A 76 -2.04 1.20 -8.95
C SER A 76 -0.71 0.62 -8.47
N TYR A 77 -0.77 -0.05 -7.31
CA TYR A 77 0.35 -0.71 -6.65
C TYR A 77 -0.06 -2.12 -6.24
N SER A 78 0.80 -3.11 -6.50
CA SER A 78 0.60 -4.49 -6.06
C SER A 78 1.53 -4.77 -4.89
N LEU A 79 0.96 -4.93 -3.70
CA LEU A 79 1.66 -5.18 -2.46
C LEU A 79 1.51 -6.65 -2.09
N GLN A 80 2.62 -7.35 -1.87
CA GLN A 80 2.61 -8.71 -1.37
C GLN A 80 2.81 -8.65 0.14
N ILE A 81 1.76 -9.01 0.88
CA ILE A 81 1.70 -8.93 2.32
C ILE A 81 1.79 -10.34 2.90
N MET A 82 2.55 -10.49 3.98
CA MET A 82 2.77 -11.73 4.70
C MET A 82 2.26 -11.58 6.13
N VAL A 83 1.45 -12.53 6.56
CA VAL A 83 1.02 -12.70 7.95
C VAL A 83 1.73 -13.91 8.55
N THR A 84 2.23 -13.80 9.78
CA THR A 84 2.94 -14.88 10.48
C THR A 84 2.36 -15.05 11.88
N ASP A 85 2.05 -16.29 12.27
CA ASP A 85 1.60 -16.64 13.61
C ASP A 85 2.76 -16.77 14.61
N TYR A 86 2.47 -16.97 15.90
CA TYR A 86 3.51 -17.11 16.92
C TYR A 86 4.35 -18.39 16.77
N LYS A 87 3.85 -19.40 16.05
CA LYS A 87 4.55 -20.66 15.78
C LYS A 87 5.49 -20.53 14.58
N GLY A 88 5.44 -19.40 13.86
CA GLY A 88 6.24 -19.11 12.68
C GLY A 88 5.66 -19.66 11.39
N LEU A 89 4.39 -20.08 11.36
CA LEU A 89 3.69 -20.37 10.11
C LEU A 89 3.26 -19.05 9.47
N SER A 90 3.50 -18.93 8.17
CA SER A 90 3.16 -17.73 7.43
C SER A 90 2.24 -18.02 6.25
N SER A 91 1.40 -17.04 5.94
CA SER A 91 0.62 -16.96 4.72
C SER A 91 0.92 -15.66 3.99
N THR A 92 0.76 -15.64 2.67
CA THR A 92 1.07 -14.49 1.83
C THR A 92 -0.05 -14.27 0.84
N ALA A 93 -0.47 -13.01 0.68
CA ALA A 93 -1.51 -12.61 -0.27
C ALA A 93 -1.08 -11.35 -1.04
N SER A 94 -1.69 -11.16 -2.21
CA SER A 94 -1.48 -9.96 -3.02
C SER A 94 -2.62 -8.97 -2.81
N TRP A 95 -2.28 -7.76 -2.41
CA TRP A 95 -3.19 -6.63 -2.23
C TRP A 95 -2.94 -5.59 -3.29
N VAL A 96 -4.00 -5.08 -3.92
CA VAL A 96 -3.90 -4.05 -4.95
C VAL A 96 -4.43 -2.73 -4.40
N VAL A 97 -3.55 -1.75 -4.29
CA VAL A 97 -3.92 -0.37 -3.96
C VAL A 97 -4.17 0.38 -5.26
N LYS A 98 -5.40 0.84 -5.47
CA LYS A 98 -5.75 1.71 -6.60
C LYS A 98 -5.74 3.15 -6.15
N VAL A 99 -5.10 4.00 -6.95
CA VAL A 99 -5.20 5.45 -6.79
C VAL A 99 -6.45 5.89 -7.55
N ALA A 100 -7.37 6.54 -6.86
CA ALA A 100 -8.59 7.08 -7.43
C ALA A 100 -8.34 8.51 -7.90
N ASP A 101 -8.50 8.71 -9.21
CA ASP A 101 -8.42 10.00 -9.90
C ASP A 101 -9.44 10.99 -9.30
N LEU A 102 -8.94 12.13 -8.86
CA LEU A 102 -9.74 13.30 -8.52
C LEU A 102 -9.63 14.30 -9.65
N ASN A 103 -10.75 14.63 -10.29
CA ASN A 103 -10.75 15.55 -11.42
C ASN A 103 -10.08 16.90 -11.10
N GLU A 104 -8.85 17.07 -11.59
CA GLU A 104 -8.06 18.30 -11.47
C GLU A 104 -8.19 19.20 -12.70
N ALA A 105 -7.87 20.48 -12.53
CA ALA A 105 -7.77 21.38 -13.68
C ALA A 105 -6.56 20.98 -14.54
N PRO A 106 -6.65 21.07 -15.89
CA PRO A 106 -5.55 20.71 -16.76
C PRO A 106 -4.32 21.57 -16.47
N VAL A 107 -3.21 20.93 -16.10
CA VAL A 107 -1.92 21.58 -15.88
C VAL A 107 -1.11 21.58 -17.17
N ALA A 108 -0.87 22.77 -17.73
CA ALA A 108 0.07 22.93 -18.83
C ALA A 108 1.51 22.81 -18.31
N ARG A 109 2.20 21.71 -18.62
CA ARG A 109 3.65 21.61 -18.38
C ARG A 109 4.37 22.52 -19.38
N ASN A 110 5.01 23.58 -18.88
CA ASN A 110 5.87 24.42 -19.71
C ASN A 110 7.04 23.58 -20.24
N GLN A 111 7.01 23.21 -21.52
CA GLN A 111 8.16 22.61 -22.22
C GLN A 111 8.91 23.69 -22.99
N THR A 112 10.16 23.94 -22.58
CA THR A 112 11.09 24.77 -23.35
C THR A 112 11.76 23.88 -24.40
N TYR A 113 11.47 24.12 -25.67
CA TYR A 113 12.17 23.48 -26.78
C TYR A 113 13.29 24.39 -27.27
N TYR A 114 14.50 23.85 -27.37
CA TYR A 114 15.61 24.51 -28.06
C TYR A 114 15.51 24.18 -29.55
N VAL A 115 15.38 25.22 -30.39
CA VAL A 115 15.57 25.08 -31.84
C VAL A 115 17.02 25.38 -32.11
N SER A 116 17.79 24.40 -32.58
CA SER A 116 19.11 24.64 -33.16
C SER A 116 18.92 25.17 -34.58
N GLU A 117 19.53 26.33 -34.87
CA GLU A 117 19.66 26.89 -36.22
C GLU A 117 20.69 26.10 -37.06
#